data_AF-A0A0M8XJK8-F1
#
_entry.id   AF-A0A0M8XJK8-F1
#
_cell.length_a   1.000
_cell.length_b   1.000
_cell.length_c   1.000
_cell.angle_alpha   90.00
_cell.angle_beta   90.00
_cell.angle_gamma   90.00
#
_symmetry.space_group_name_H-M   'P 1'
#
loop_
_entity.id
_entity.type
_entity.pdbx_description
1 polymer ?
#
loop_
_entity_poly.entity_id
_entity_poly.type
_entity_poly.pdbx_seq_one_letter_code
_entity_poly.pdbx_strand_id
1 'polypeptide(L)'
;LWLCLHLLIGMAASLATMVALTEAALLATAPLTPQPYSASQGPLTLMGHDDLTPTQRLIGPLLALALVAALLYTIALTGHLLARTAPRLLGPTPTERLAAAQAHAHTLAERGRLARELHDSLGHALSVVTLQAATAARLLDTDPDFARQALTHIADQARTATADLDHALGILREDTPTDRTPPPDLTHLH
;
A
#
# COMPACT_ATOMS: atom_id res chain seq x y z
N LEU A 1 18.56 -0.33 17.04
CA LEU A 1 19.09 -1.48 16.27
C LEU A 1 19.15 -1.19 14.77
N TRP A 2 18.04 -0.81 14.11
CA TRP A 2 18.02 -0.48 12.67
C TRP A 2 18.92 0.70 12.25
N LEU A 3 18.89 1.79 13.01
CA LEU A 3 19.77 2.95 12.84
C LEU A 3 21.25 2.59 13.03
N CYS A 4 21.58 1.73 14.00
CA CYS A 4 22.95 1.27 14.22
C CYS A 4 23.45 0.41 13.07
N LEU A 5 22.61 -0.47 12.51
CA LEU A 5 22.95 -1.28 11.35
C LEU A 5 23.21 -0.41 10.12
N HIS A 6 22.36 0.58 9.86
CA HIS A 6 22.56 1.56 8.81
C HIS A 6 23.85 2.37 8.98
N LEU A 7 24.13 2.84 10.20
CA LEU A 7 25.31 3.62 10.50
C LEU A 7 26.59 2.78 10.30
N LEU A 8 26.58 1.52 10.73
CA LEU A 8 27.71 0.60 10.54
C LEU A 8 27.95 0.28 9.06
N ILE A 9 26.88 0.05 8.29
CA ILE A 9 26.98 -0.20 6.85
C ILE A 9 27.50 1.05 6.12
N GLY A 10 26.98 2.23 6.46
CA GLY A 10 27.44 3.50 5.89
C GLY A 10 28.89 3.81 6.24
N MET A 11 29.31 3.52 7.47
CA MET A 11 30.70 3.70 7.92
C MET A 11 31.65 2.71 7.23
N ALA A 12 31.24 1.45 7.06
CA ALA A 12 32.01 0.46 6.32
C ALA A 12 32.13 0.82 4.84
N ALA A 13 31.04 1.29 4.21
CA ALA A 13 31.05 1.74 2.83
C ALA A 13 31.90 3.01 2.63
N SER A 14 31.85 3.97 3.56
CA SER A 14 32.69 5.17 3.53
C SER A 14 34.17 4.84 3.70
N LEU A 15 34.51 3.95 4.63
CA LEU A 15 35.89 3.49 4.85
C LEU A 15 36.41 2.76 3.59
N ALA A 16 35.60 1.87 3.02
CA ALA A 16 35.93 1.17 1.78
C ALA A 16 36.10 2.12 0.59
N THR A 17 35.28 3.16 0.50
CA THR A 17 35.37 4.20 -0.55
C THR A 17 36.65 5.01 -0.42
N MET A 18 37.00 5.44 0.80
CA MET A 18 38.22 6.20 1.07
C MET A 18 39.46 5.37 0.70
N VAL A 19 39.51 4.12 1.16
CA VAL A 19 40.62 3.20 0.88
C VAL A 19 40.73 2.88 -0.62
N ALA A 20 39.63 2.56 -1.29
CA ALA A 20 39.64 2.21 -2.71
C ALA A 20 40.03 3.40 -3.60
N LEU A 21 39.56 4.62 -3.28
CA LEU A 21 39.86 5.82 -4.05
C LEU A 21 41.33 6.23 -3.89
N THR A 22 41.87 6.16 -2.67
CA THR A 22 43.28 6.43 -2.41
C THR A 22 44.18 5.45 -3.17
N GLU A 23 43.89 4.15 -3.10
CA GLU A 23 44.65 3.12 -3.83
C GLU A 23 44.52 3.28 -5.37
N ALA A 24 43.32 3.57 -5.87
CA ALA A 24 43.09 3.79 -7.29
C ALA A 24 43.88 4.98 -7.84
N ALA A 25 43.94 6.09 -7.10
CA ALA A 25 44.70 7.29 -7.48
C ALA A 25 46.21 7.03 -7.50
N LEU A 26 46.71 6.24 -6.54
CA LEU A 26 48.12 5.83 -6.49
C LEU A 26 48.48 4.94 -7.69
N LEU A 27 47.63 3.95 -8.01
CA LEU A 27 47.85 3.06 -9.16
C LEU A 27 47.76 3.78 -10.51
N ALA A 28 46.89 4.78 -10.65
CA ALA A 28 46.72 5.53 -11.90
C ALA A 28 47.93 6.45 -12.22
N THR A 29 48.66 6.91 -11.21
CA THR A 29 49.81 7.82 -11.37
C THR A 29 51.16 7.09 -11.45
N ALA A 30 51.18 5.78 -11.14
CA ALA A 30 52.35 4.91 -11.22
C ALA A 30 53.11 4.89 -12.57
N PRO A 31 52.48 4.95 -13.76
CA PRO A 31 53.21 4.94 -15.04
C PRO A 31 53.88 6.28 -15.38
N LEU A 32 53.51 7.37 -14.71
CA LEU A 32 53.97 8.72 -15.00
C LEU A 32 55.16 9.15 -14.12
N THR A 33 55.52 8.35 -13.12
CA THR A 33 56.56 8.68 -12.14
C THR A 33 57.84 7.86 -12.36
N PRO A 34 59.00 8.51 -12.56
CA PRO A 34 60.26 7.83 -12.89
C PRO A 34 60.98 7.17 -11.71
N GLN A 35 60.52 7.38 -10.47
CA GLN A 35 61.08 6.70 -9.30
C GLN A 35 60.43 5.32 -9.08
N PRO A 36 61.17 4.33 -8.55
CA PRO A 36 60.57 3.10 -8.04
C PRO A 36 59.61 3.50 -6.93
N TYR A 37 58.32 3.48 -7.25
CA TYR A 37 57.24 3.77 -6.32
C TYR A 37 57.30 2.69 -5.23
N SER A 38 57.84 3.02 -4.05
CA SER A 38 57.76 2.09 -2.93
C SER A 38 56.28 1.88 -2.65
N ALA A 39 55.81 0.64 -2.74
CA ALA A 39 54.42 0.26 -2.49
C ALA A 39 53.98 0.45 -1.03
N SER A 40 54.77 1.17 -0.22
CA SER A 40 54.64 1.32 1.22
C SER A 40 53.68 2.44 1.68
N GLN A 41 53.04 3.17 0.76
CA GLN A 41 52.24 4.37 1.12
C GLN A 41 50.72 4.18 1.00
N GLY A 42 50.26 2.96 0.70
CA GLY A 42 48.83 2.62 0.60
C GLY A 42 48.28 2.04 1.92
N PRO A 43 47.06 2.41 2.36
CA PRO A 43 46.45 1.87 3.58
C PRO A 43 46.16 0.36 3.54
N LEU A 44 46.13 -0.28 2.35
CA LEU A 44 45.99 -1.73 2.23
C LEU A 44 47.33 -2.48 2.14
N THR A 45 48.44 -1.78 1.96
CA THR A 45 49.76 -2.40 1.77
C THR A 45 50.62 -2.39 3.04
N LEU A 46 50.01 -2.76 4.17
CA LEU A 46 50.71 -3.17 5.41
C LEU A 46 51.28 -4.61 5.31
N MET A 47 51.04 -5.31 4.20
CA MET A 47 51.43 -6.71 3.97
C MET A 47 52.69 -6.76 3.08
N GLY A 48 53.86 -6.44 3.66
CA GLY A 48 55.13 -6.16 2.96
C GLY A 48 55.46 -7.02 1.73
N HIS A 49 55.53 -6.37 0.57
CA HIS A 49 56.17 -6.88 -0.64
C HIS A 49 57.06 -5.80 -1.26
N ASP A 50 58.26 -6.21 -1.69
CA ASP A 50 59.25 -5.40 -2.38
C ASP A 50 58.76 -4.96 -3.77
N ASP A 51 59.29 -3.81 -4.23
CA ASP A 51 59.05 -3.09 -5.48
C ASP A 51 58.11 -3.72 -6.53
N LEU A 52 57.08 -2.95 -6.93
CA LEU A 52 56.14 -3.30 -8.00
C LEU A 52 56.87 -3.56 -9.32
N THR A 53 56.84 -4.81 -9.79
CA THR A 53 57.37 -5.22 -11.11
C THR A 53 56.68 -4.46 -12.26
N PRO A 54 57.33 -4.22 -13.41
CA PRO A 54 56.79 -3.40 -14.51
C PRO A 54 55.45 -3.92 -15.08
N THR A 55 55.18 -5.22 -14.95
CA THR A 55 53.89 -5.85 -15.31
C THR A 55 52.76 -5.51 -14.33
N GLN A 56 53.05 -5.36 -13.02
CA GLN A 56 52.07 -4.95 -12.00
C GLN A 56 51.63 -3.49 -12.18
N ARG A 57 52.50 -2.60 -12.70
CA ARG A 57 52.15 -1.22 -13.04
C ARG A 57 51.10 -1.13 -14.15
N LEU A 58 51.09 -2.07 -15.10
CA LEU A 58 50.13 -2.09 -16.21
C LEU A 58 48.74 -2.58 -15.79
N ILE A 59 48.66 -3.43 -14.75
CA ILE A 59 47.42 -4.04 -14.25
C ILE A 59 46.73 -3.15 -13.19
N GLY A 60 47.47 -2.23 -12.57
CA GLY A 60 46.97 -1.26 -11.58
C GLY A 60 45.63 -0.57 -11.94
N PRO A 61 45.46 0.04 -13.12
CA PRO A 61 44.20 0.71 -13.48
C PRO A 61 43.01 -0.26 -13.65
N LEU A 62 43.25 -1.49 -14.10
CA LEU A 62 42.20 -2.53 -14.17
C LEU A 62 41.74 -2.95 -12.78
N LEU A 63 42.68 -3.09 -11.84
CA LEU A 63 42.39 -3.44 -10.45
C LEU A 63 41.64 -2.31 -9.74
N ALA A 64 42.02 -1.05 -10.01
CA ALA A 64 41.29 0.13 -9.54
C ALA A 64 39.84 0.16 -10.04
N LEU A 65 39.61 -0.10 -11.33
CA LEU A 65 38.27 -0.17 -11.91
C LEU A 65 37.43 -1.30 -11.29
N ALA A 66 38.05 -2.47 -11.06
CA ALA A 66 37.40 -3.60 -10.40
C ALA A 66 36.98 -3.28 -8.95
N LEU A 67 37.82 -2.56 -8.21
CA LEU A 67 37.49 -2.08 -6.86
C LEU A 67 36.31 -1.11 -6.86
N VAL A 68 36.29 -0.14 -7.78
CA VAL A 68 35.17 0.81 -7.93
C VAL A 68 33.89 0.05 -8.31
N ALA A 69 33.95 -0.90 -9.24
CA ALA A 69 32.81 -1.71 -9.63
C ALA A 69 32.28 -2.56 -8.46
N ALA A 70 33.17 -3.18 -7.68
CA ALA A 70 32.79 -3.95 -6.49
C ALA A 70 32.12 -3.06 -5.42
N LEU A 71 32.62 -1.84 -5.21
CA LEU A 71 32.01 -0.86 -4.32
C LEU A 71 30.59 -0.48 -4.79
N LEU A 72 30.41 -0.12 -6.06
CA LEU A 72 29.10 0.20 -6.61
C LEU A 72 28.14 -0.98 -6.50
N TYR A 73 28.62 -2.21 -6.73
CA TYR A 73 27.82 -3.42 -6.60
C TYR A 73 27.35 -3.65 -5.16
N THR A 74 28.23 -3.50 -4.17
CA THR A 74 27.85 -3.68 -2.76
C THR A 74 26.86 -2.61 -2.28
N ILE A 75 26.99 -1.37 -2.73
CA ILE A 75 26.02 -0.29 -2.45
C ILE A 75 24.65 -0.64 -3.06
N ALA A 76 24.62 -1.03 -4.33
CA ALA A 76 23.39 -1.40 -5.04
C ALA A 76 22.70 -2.63 -4.40
N LEU A 77 23.50 -3.66 -4.05
CA LEU A 77 23.01 -4.87 -3.41
C LEU A 77 22.40 -4.56 -2.04
N THR A 78 23.08 -3.74 -1.24
CA THR A 78 22.58 -3.31 0.07
C THR A 78 21.27 -2.55 -0.07
N GLY A 79 21.20 -1.57 -0.99
CA GLY A 79 19.98 -0.82 -1.27
C GLY A 79 18.82 -1.72 -1.70
N HIS A 80 19.10 -2.73 -2.54
CA HIS A 80 18.11 -3.69 -3.00
C HIS A 80 17.59 -4.62 -1.90
N LEU A 81 18.49 -5.11 -1.04
CA LEU A 81 18.13 -5.92 0.13
C LEU A 81 17.32 -5.12 1.14
N LEU A 82 17.63 -3.84 1.31
CA LEU A 82 16.85 -2.91 2.12
C LEU A 82 15.46 -2.66 1.56
N ALA A 83 15.37 -2.37 0.26
CA ALA A 83 14.09 -2.12 -0.40
C ALA A 83 13.16 -3.34 -0.34
N ARG A 84 13.72 -4.56 -0.37
CA ARG A 84 12.95 -5.81 -0.22
C ARG A 84 12.49 -6.07 1.22
N THR A 85 13.23 -5.60 2.22
CA THR A 85 12.90 -5.81 3.64
C THR A 85 12.05 -4.68 4.22
N ALA A 86 12.10 -3.50 3.60
CA ALA A 86 11.35 -2.31 3.98
C ALA A 86 9.82 -2.53 4.14
N PRO A 87 9.11 -3.24 3.25
CA PRO A 87 7.66 -3.44 3.39
C PRO A 87 7.29 -4.24 4.64
N ARG A 88 8.17 -5.14 5.10
CA ARG A 88 7.93 -5.97 6.30
C ARG A 88 8.21 -5.23 7.60
N LEU A 89 9.10 -4.24 7.57
CA LEU A 89 9.55 -3.51 8.77
C LEU A 89 8.82 -2.18 8.97
N LEU A 90 8.48 -1.47 7.88
CA LEU A 90 7.83 -0.15 7.95
C LEU A 90 6.29 -0.25 7.96
N GLY A 91 5.74 -1.42 7.63
CA GLY A 91 4.31 -1.62 7.49
C GLY A 91 3.73 -0.80 6.32
N PRO A 92 2.41 -0.64 6.25
CA PRO A 92 1.77 0.09 5.16
C PRO A 92 2.24 1.54 5.15
N THR A 93 2.68 1.98 3.98
CA THR A 93 3.17 3.33 3.70
C THR A 93 2.09 4.37 4.06
N PRO A 94 2.47 5.61 4.41
CA PRO A 94 1.49 6.66 4.68
C PRO A 94 0.54 6.90 3.50
N THR A 95 1.02 6.71 2.27
CA THR A 95 0.20 6.74 1.04
C THR A 95 -0.82 5.62 0.97
N GLU A 96 -0.44 4.38 1.31
CA GLU A 96 -1.38 3.26 1.39
C GLU A 96 -2.41 3.45 2.50
N ARG A 97 -1.99 3.97 3.67
CA ARG A 97 -2.91 4.30 4.76
C ARG A 97 -3.91 5.39 4.36
N LEU A 98 -3.44 6.42 3.67
CA LEU A 98 -4.30 7.48 3.16
C LEU A 98 -5.27 6.94 2.12
N ALA A 99 -4.80 6.13 1.17
CA ALA A 99 -5.64 5.50 0.16
C ALA A 99 -6.71 4.59 0.81
N ALA A 100 -6.33 3.79 1.80
CA ALA A 100 -7.28 2.95 2.55
C ALA A 100 -8.30 3.79 3.33
N ALA A 101 -7.86 4.88 3.98
CA ALA A 101 -8.75 5.80 4.67
C ALA A 101 -9.71 6.51 3.71
N GLN A 102 -9.23 6.91 2.53
CA GLN A 102 -10.05 7.53 1.48
C GLN A 102 -11.08 6.55 0.92
N ALA A 103 -10.69 5.31 0.63
CA ALA A 103 -11.60 4.27 0.18
C ALA A 103 -12.70 4.02 1.23
N HIS A 104 -12.31 3.90 2.51
CA HIS A 104 -13.26 3.72 3.60
C HIS A 104 -14.21 4.92 3.76
N ALA A 105 -13.68 6.14 3.69
CA ALA A 105 -14.48 7.36 3.75
C ALA A 105 -15.46 7.45 2.57
N HIS A 106 -15.04 7.06 1.36
CA HIS A 106 -15.90 7.02 0.18
C HIS A 106 -17.06 6.03 0.36
N THR A 107 -16.78 4.82 0.85
CA THR A 107 -17.83 3.82 1.16
C THR A 107 -18.82 4.35 2.22
N LEU A 108 -18.33 5.01 3.27
CA LEU A 108 -19.20 5.58 4.31
C LEU A 108 -20.06 6.72 3.77
N ALA A 109 -19.50 7.59 2.92
CA ALA A 109 -20.23 8.68 2.29
C ALA A 109 -21.36 8.13 1.40
N GLU A 110 -21.08 7.07 0.64
CA GLU A 110 -22.05 6.42 -0.23
C GLU A 110 -23.19 5.77 0.56
N ARG A 111 -22.89 5.05 1.63
CA ARG A 111 -23.91 4.51 2.56
C ARG A 111 -24.80 5.60 3.14
N GLY A 112 -24.19 6.73 3.53
CA GLY A 112 -24.92 7.89 4.04
C GLY A 112 -25.76 8.61 2.99
N ARG A 113 -25.42 8.48 1.70
CA ARG A 113 -26.22 8.97 0.57
C ARG A 113 -27.43 8.08 0.33
N LEU A 114 -27.21 6.77 0.19
CA LEU A 114 -28.28 5.77 0.02
C LEU A 114 -29.31 5.85 1.14
N ALA A 115 -28.87 5.93 2.40
CA ALA A 115 -29.79 6.04 3.54
C ALA A 115 -30.69 7.28 3.47
N ARG A 116 -30.18 8.41 2.96
CA ARG A 116 -30.95 9.65 2.80
C ARG A 116 -31.95 9.54 1.66
N GLU A 117 -31.51 9.02 0.51
CA GLU A 117 -32.38 8.81 -0.66
C GLU A 117 -33.55 7.88 -0.32
N LEU A 118 -33.30 6.82 0.43
CA LEU A 118 -34.34 5.91 0.94
C LEU A 118 -35.24 6.58 1.96
N HIS A 119 -34.68 7.36 2.89
CA HIS A 119 -35.49 8.07 3.87
C HIS A 119 -36.44 9.06 3.20
N ASP A 120 -35.96 9.78 2.18
CA ASP A 120 -36.75 10.76 1.44
C ASP A 120 -37.84 10.08 0.60
N SER A 121 -37.53 8.99 -0.11
CA SER A 121 -38.50 8.25 -0.92
C SER A 121 -39.57 7.57 -0.06
N LEU A 122 -39.16 6.90 1.04
CA LEU A 122 -40.07 6.26 1.99
C LEU A 122 -40.89 7.29 2.75
N GLY A 123 -40.28 8.39 3.21
CA GLY A 123 -40.97 9.47 3.90
C GLY A 123 -42.06 10.10 3.03
N HIS A 124 -41.76 10.31 1.75
CA HIS A 124 -42.73 10.79 0.78
C HIS A 124 -43.87 9.78 0.55
N ALA A 125 -43.54 8.51 0.28
CA ALA A 125 -44.53 7.46 0.06
C ALA A 125 -45.47 7.29 1.27
N LEU A 126 -44.92 7.26 2.48
CA LEU A 126 -45.69 7.15 3.72
C LEU A 126 -46.60 8.36 3.95
N SER A 127 -46.15 9.56 3.60
CA SER A 127 -46.97 10.78 3.68
C SER A 127 -48.19 10.70 2.76
N VAL A 128 -47.99 10.24 1.52
CA VAL A 128 -49.08 10.04 0.54
C VAL A 128 -50.05 8.94 1.00
N VAL A 129 -49.52 7.80 1.45
CA VAL A 129 -50.32 6.68 1.96
C VAL A 129 -51.17 7.12 3.15
N THR A 130 -50.61 7.87 4.09
CA THR A 130 -51.33 8.36 5.27
C THR A 130 -52.47 9.29 4.87
N LEU A 131 -52.22 10.20 3.93
CA LEU A 131 -53.24 11.11 3.40
C LEU A 131 -54.37 10.37 2.67
N GLN A 132 -54.03 9.41 1.81
CA GLN A 132 -54.99 8.60 1.08
C GLN A 132 -55.82 7.73 2.04
N ALA A 133 -55.20 7.12 3.05
CA ALA A 133 -55.89 6.31 4.04
C ALA A 133 -56.90 7.14 4.84
N ALA A 134 -56.51 8.34 5.27
CA ALA A 134 -57.40 9.26 5.98
C ALA A 134 -58.57 9.76 5.09
N THR A 135 -58.35 9.86 3.78
CA THR A 135 -59.39 10.28 2.83
C THR A 135 -60.35 9.13 2.51
N ALA A 136 -59.83 7.92 2.29
CA ALA A 136 -60.62 6.71 2.11
C ALA A 136 -61.51 6.44 3.33
N ALA A 137 -60.98 6.60 4.54
CA ALA A 137 -61.73 6.46 5.79
C ALA A 137 -62.94 7.42 5.87
N ARG A 138 -62.81 8.64 5.35
CA ARG A 138 -63.88 9.65 5.35
C ARG A 138 -64.94 9.43 4.27
N LEU A 139 -64.57 8.78 3.18
CA LEU A 139 -65.45 8.56 2.02
C LEU A 139 -66.05 7.15 1.98
N LEU A 140 -65.77 6.30 2.96
CA LEU A 140 -66.18 4.90 2.99
C LEU A 140 -67.69 4.68 2.81
N ASP A 141 -68.51 5.55 3.41
CA ASP A 141 -69.98 5.48 3.32
C ASP A 141 -70.57 6.31 2.16
N THR A 142 -69.87 7.36 1.73
CA THR A 142 -70.37 8.36 0.77
C THR A 142 -69.92 8.09 -0.67
N ASP A 143 -68.71 7.56 -0.84
CA ASP A 143 -68.09 7.19 -2.12
C ASP A 143 -67.21 5.93 -1.93
N PRO A 144 -67.84 4.74 -1.86
CA PRO A 144 -67.13 3.48 -1.63
C PRO A 144 -66.21 3.08 -2.79
N ASP A 145 -66.48 3.55 -4.01
CA ASP A 145 -65.64 3.28 -5.17
C ASP A 145 -64.31 4.04 -5.07
N PHE A 146 -64.36 5.32 -4.67
CA PHE A 146 -63.14 6.08 -4.37
C PHE A 146 -62.35 5.43 -3.23
N ALA A 147 -63.01 5.02 -2.15
CA ALA A 147 -62.35 4.36 -1.02
C ALA A 147 -61.64 3.06 -1.46
N ARG A 148 -62.27 2.25 -2.32
CA ARG A 148 -61.66 1.03 -2.88
C ARG A 148 -60.45 1.34 -3.77
N GLN A 149 -60.53 2.37 -4.60
CA GLN A 149 -59.39 2.81 -5.42
C GLN A 149 -58.24 3.26 -4.55
N ALA A 150 -58.49 4.14 -3.57
CA ALA A 150 -57.47 4.63 -2.64
C ALA A 150 -56.78 3.48 -1.89
N LEU A 151 -57.52 2.49 -1.38
CA LEU A 151 -56.94 1.31 -0.74
C LEU A 151 -56.08 0.46 -1.69
N THR A 152 -56.47 0.36 -2.97
CA THR A 152 -55.68 -0.33 -3.99
C THR A 152 -54.36 0.41 -4.23
N HIS A 153 -54.41 1.73 -4.40
CA HIS A 153 -53.22 2.57 -4.57
C HIS A 153 -52.27 2.48 -3.37
N ILE A 154 -52.81 2.50 -2.14
CA ILE A 154 -52.02 2.30 -0.92
C ILE A 154 -51.31 0.94 -0.94
N ALA A 155 -52.00 -0.14 -1.32
CA ALA A 155 -51.41 -1.47 -1.39
C ALA A 155 -50.29 -1.55 -2.44
N ASP A 156 -50.45 -0.90 -3.59
CA ASP A 156 -49.41 -0.81 -4.62
C ASP A 156 -48.19 -0.02 -4.12
N GLN A 157 -48.41 1.15 -3.53
CA GLN A 157 -47.31 1.96 -2.98
C GLN A 157 -46.56 1.27 -1.85
N ALA A 158 -47.27 0.54 -0.98
CA ALA A 158 -46.64 -0.24 0.08
C ALA A 158 -45.74 -1.36 -0.48
N ARG A 159 -46.22 -2.09 -1.51
CA ARG A 159 -45.42 -3.13 -2.19
C ARG A 159 -44.17 -2.56 -2.84
N THR A 160 -44.28 -1.43 -3.53
CA THR A 160 -43.13 -0.74 -4.14
C THR A 160 -42.13 -0.30 -3.07
N ALA A 161 -42.60 0.35 -2.00
CA ALA A 161 -41.73 0.80 -0.91
C ALA A 161 -40.98 -0.36 -0.23
N THR A 162 -41.62 -1.53 -0.06
CA THR A 162 -40.94 -2.72 0.47
C THR A 162 -39.88 -3.27 -0.49
N ALA A 163 -40.15 -3.25 -1.80
CA ALA A 163 -39.19 -3.69 -2.80
C ALA A 163 -37.96 -2.77 -2.86
N ASP A 164 -38.16 -1.46 -2.76
CA ASP A 164 -37.08 -0.46 -2.73
C ASP A 164 -36.19 -0.65 -1.48
N LEU A 165 -36.80 -0.94 -0.33
CA LEU A 165 -36.08 -1.25 0.90
C LEU A 165 -35.25 -2.54 0.77
N ASP A 166 -35.84 -3.61 0.26
CA ASP A 166 -35.15 -4.90 0.07
C ASP A 166 -33.97 -4.74 -0.90
N HIS A 167 -34.15 -3.97 -1.97
CA HIS A 167 -33.08 -3.69 -2.93
C HIS A 167 -31.91 -2.95 -2.27
N ALA A 168 -32.19 -1.90 -1.50
CA ALA A 168 -31.16 -1.16 -0.79
C ALA A 168 -30.42 -1.99 0.27
N LEU A 169 -31.15 -2.84 1.01
CA LEU A 169 -30.54 -3.76 1.97
C LEU A 169 -29.67 -4.81 1.27
N GLY A 170 -30.05 -5.23 0.05
CA GLY A 170 -29.25 -6.08 -0.82
C GLY A 170 -27.88 -5.47 -1.12
N ILE A 171 -27.87 -4.22 -1.60
CA ILE A 171 -26.63 -3.47 -1.90
C ILE A 171 -25.75 -3.34 -0.64
N LEU A 172 -26.34 -2.95 0.50
CA LEU A 172 -25.59 -2.83 1.77
C LEU A 172 -24.97 -4.16 2.25
N ARG A 173 -25.60 -5.30 1.92
CA ARG A 173 -25.13 -6.63 2.31
C ARG A 173 -24.00 -7.11 1.41
N GLU A 174 -24.05 -6.82 0.11
CA GLU A 174 -22.96 -7.13 -0.83
C GLU A 174 -21.68 -6.33 -0.53
N ASP A 175 -21.84 -5.06 -0.13
CA ASP A 175 -20.74 -4.16 0.24
C ASP A 175 -20.14 -4.44 1.63
N THR A 176 -20.75 -5.34 2.40
CA THR A 176 -20.17 -5.81 3.66
C THR A 176 -19.49 -7.14 3.37
N PRO A 177 -18.15 -7.20 3.29
CA PRO A 177 -17.44 -8.46 3.16
C PRO A 177 -17.76 -9.27 4.42
N THR A 178 -18.77 -10.12 4.31
CA THR A 178 -19.16 -11.00 5.39
C THR A 178 -18.02 -11.98 5.49
N ASP A 179 -17.31 -11.94 6.62
CA ASP A 179 -16.43 -13.03 7.03
C ASP A 179 -17.29 -14.29 7.03
N ARG A 180 -17.24 -15.04 5.92
CA ARG A 180 -17.93 -16.32 5.78
C ARG A 180 -17.14 -17.29 6.65
N THR A 181 -17.31 -17.19 7.97
CA THR A 181 -16.95 -18.29 8.86
C THR A 181 -17.84 -19.46 8.44
N PRO A 182 -17.28 -20.56 7.89
CA PRO A 182 -18.09 -21.73 7.57
C PRO A 182 -18.76 -22.19 8.87
N PRO A 183 -20.05 -22.56 8.87
CA PRO A 183 -20.67 -23.13 10.05
C PRO A 183 -19.83 -24.33 10.51
N PRO A 184 -19.56 -24.48 11.83
CA PRO A 184 -18.74 -25.56 12.34
C PRO A 184 -19.35 -26.89 11.89
N ASP A 185 -18.55 -27.66 11.15
CA ASP A 185 -18.94 -28.94 10.62
C ASP A 185 -19.18 -29.91 11.80
N LEU A 186 -20.43 -30.33 11.98
CA LEU A 186 -20.84 -31.20 13.09
C LEU A 186 -20.41 -32.67 12.88
N THR A 187 -19.59 -32.95 11.87
CA THR A 187 -19.10 -34.30 11.53
C THR A 187 -17.98 -34.81 12.44
N HIS A 188 -17.58 -34.05 13.47
CA HIS A 188 -16.55 -34.45 14.45
C HIS A 188 -17.09 -34.99 15.79
N LEU A 189 -18.37 -35.29 15.90
CA LEU A 189 -18.95 -36.00 17.04
C LEU A 189 -19.34 -37.43 16.63
N HIS A 190 -18.36 -38.33 16.56
CA HIS A 190 -18.59 -39.78 16.64
C HIS A 190 -17.33 -40.53 17.07
#